data_AF-A0A2G6FUK8-F1
#
_entry.id   AF-A0A2G6FUK8-F1
#
_cell.length_a   1.000
_cell.length_b   1.000
_cell.length_c   1.000
_cell.angle_alpha   90.00
_cell.angle_beta   90.00
_cell.angle_gamma   90.00
#
_symmetry.space_group_name_H-M   'P 1'
#
loop_
_entity.id
_entity.type
_entity.pdbx_description
1 polymer ?
#
loop_
_entity_poly.entity_id
_entity_poly.type
_entity_poly.pdbx_seq_one_letter_code
_entity_poly.pdbx_strand_id
1 'polypeptide(L)'
;MNLRIRNNLKFLFLIFSGLLFSQIISFFEILNSNKELFLKSKALLNETYFFFTPSHGVSDSLLKYSTAFFGSISITFTSGIFLTFSGLLAALIYIKSIKKNFLLSLLIFLYLILIFFLKSLFFFAAVPALIFFLTIKLKPELKTDLNFIFTVILIFASGFLYKGEAIFSDIRDKVLLNNKAGIIINNFYYNYTMYPAELIKPLNAKKLKLCKLTGFNNNEKKRLEKILLNLNFFTVKKKSPHIDLYLEKNNNKLQLISSGKKFYIENTFSKKIFNEIIEKISYKTDSKLFFRKITIAGLFMLPFLFLYFIWFSLKTLFSYFLSYNKASFFSSILLLITIIYFFSPILYTPEINRINLSQKINSPKKLIRLQALKYAFSNKIYIENLSNHLDSDFIPEISWAILNLKVKTSDDLNIIFKKTKSKYINIRYKAYQKIGGVSGIFEKQVYKFLKQNYPNIKNWYVQWYAYTYTKKIIH
;
A
#
# COMPACT_ATOMS: atom_id res chain seq x y z
N MET A 1 17.29 -26.30 -32.10
CA MET A 1 16.74 -25.29 -31.16
C MET A 1 15.73 -25.98 -30.25
N ASN A 2 15.97 -25.95 -28.94
CA ASN A 2 15.64 -27.03 -27.99
C ASN A 2 14.16 -27.12 -27.59
N LEU A 3 13.60 -28.34 -27.51
CA LEU A 3 12.32 -28.67 -26.85
C LEU A 3 12.15 -27.99 -25.48
N ARG A 4 13.26 -27.79 -24.76
CA ARG A 4 13.32 -27.08 -23.48
C ARG A 4 12.98 -25.59 -23.57
N ILE A 5 13.39 -24.89 -24.63
CA ILE A 5 13.02 -23.48 -24.87
C ILE A 5 11.51 -23.39 -25.07
N ARG A 6 10.95 -24.27 -25.90
CA ARG A 6 9.50 -24.35 -26.11
C ARG A 6 8.73 -24.60 -24.81
N ASN A 7 9.26 -25.46 -23.95
CA ASN A 7 8.64 -25.74 -22.66
C ASN A 7 8.71 -24.55 -21.68
N ASN A 8 9.84 -23.85 -21.63
CA ASN A 8 9.98 -22.64 -20.83
C ASN A 8 9.03 -21.53 -21.33
N LEU A 9 8.88 -21.38 -22.65
CA LEU A 9 7.93 -20.44 -23.24
C LEU A 9 6.48 -20.76 -22.87
N LYS A 10 6.09 -22.04 -22.82
CA LYS A 10 4.76 -22.45 -22.32
C LYS A 10 4.56 -22.01 -20.86
N PHE A 11 5.57 -22.18 -20.01
CA PHE A 11 5.48 -21.78 -18.61
C PHE A 11 5.38 -20.27 -18.44
N LEU A 12 6.20 -19.50 -19.17
CA LEU A 12 6.12 -18.04 -19.20
C LEU A 12 4.76 -17.56 -19.72
N PHE A 13 4.23 -18.20 -20.77
CA PHE A 13 2.90 -17.91 -21.29
C PHE A 13 1.80 -18.15 -20.26
N LEU A 14 1.88 -19.23 -19.47
CA LEU A 14 0.95 -19.50 -18.37
C LEU A 14 1.01 -18.39 -17.32
N ILE A 15 2.20 -18.03 -16.84
CA ILE A 15 2.34 -16.96 -15.84
C ILE A 15 1.79 -15.64 -16.40
N PHE A 16 2.19 -15.27 -17.61
CA PHE A 16 1.74 -14.03 -18.25
C PHE A 16 0.22 -13.99 -18.43
N SER A 17 -0.41 -15.10 -18.86
CA SER A 17 -1.86 -15.20 -19.02
C SER A 17 -2.59 -14.99 -17.69
N GLY A 18 -2.08 -15.56 -16.60
CA GLY A 18 -2.65 -15.39 -15.26
C GLY A 18 -2.55 -13.96 -14.75
N LEU A 19 -1.38 -13.34 -14.93
CA LEU A 19 -1.16 -11.94 -14.56
C LEU A 19 -1.98 -10.97 -15.41
N LEU A 20 -2.07 -11.18 -16.72
CA LEU A 20 -2.89 -10.36 -17.61
C LEU A 20 -4.37 -10.44 -17.22
N PHE A 21 -4.88 -11.65 -16.97
CA PHE A 21 -6.26 -11.84 -16.56
C PHE A 21 -6.54 -11.24 -15.17
N SER A 22 -5.60 -11.41 -14.23
CA SER A 22 -5.66 -10.76 -12.93
C SER A 22 -5.68 -9.24 -13.03
N GLN A 23 -4.88 -8.65 -13.93
CA GLN A 23 -4.85 -7.21 -14.19
C GLN A 23 -6.19 -6.69 -14.71
N ILE A 24 -6.83 -7.40 -15.63
CA ILE A 24 -8.14 -7.03 -16.18
C ILE A 24 -9.21 -7.00 -15.08
N ILE A 25 -9.32 -8.06 -14.27
CA ILE A 25 -10.34 -8.12 -13.21
C ILE A 25 -10.05 -7.06 -12.13
N SER A 26 -8.79 -6.93 -11.71
CA SER A 26 -8.38 -5.97 -10.68
C SER A 26 -8.61 -4.53 -11.11
N PHE A 27 -8.39 -4.23 -12.39
CA PHE A 27 -8.69 -2.92 -12.99
C PHE A 27 -10.16 -2.54 -12.80
N PHE A 28 -11.10 -3.44 -13.11
CA PHE A 28 -12.53 -3.18 -12.96
C PHE A 28 -12.96 -3.07 -11.49
N GLU A 29 -12.42 -3.90 -10.60
CA GLU A 29 -12.68 -3.79 -9.15
C GLU A 29 -12.23 -2.41 -8.61
N ILE A 30 -11.04 -1.95 -8.97
CA ILE A 30 -10.55 -0.63 -8.55
C ILE A 30 -11.36 0.49 -9.20
N LEU A 31 -11.70 0.37 -10.49
CA LEU A 31 -12.51 1.39 -11.16
C LEU A 31 -13.86 1.56 -10.47
N ASN A 32 -14.52 0.47 -10.09
CA ASN A 32 -15.78 0.51 -9.34
C ASN A 32 -15.60 1.10 -7.94
N SER A 33 -14.56 0.70 -7.21
CA SER A 33 -14.25 1.26 -5.90
C SER A 33 -13.95 2.76 -5.97
N ASN A 34 -13.22 3.20 -7.00
CA ASN A 34 -12.92 4.61 -7.23
C ASN A 34 -14.19 5.42 -7.53
N LYS A 35 -15.12 4.88 -8.34
CA LYS A 35 -16.41 5.53 -8.62
C LYS A 35 -17.24 5.70 -7.35
N GLU A 36 -17.32 4.66 -6.52
CA GLU A 36 -18.01 4.74 -5.22
C GLU A 36 -17.39 5.82 -4.34
N LEU A 37 -16.05 5.83 -4.22
CA LEU A 37 -15.33 6.83 -3.43
C LEU A 37 -15.51 8.24 -3.97
N PHE A 38 -15.52 8.42 -5.30
CA PHE A 38 -15.79 9.71 -5.93
C PHE A 38 -17.17 10.25 -5.56
N LEU A 39 -18.20 9.39 -5.61
CA LEU A 39 -19.56 9.77 -5.20
C LEU A 39 -19.62 10.16 -3.72
N LYS A 40 -18.89 9.45 -2.85
CA LYS A 40 -18.80 9.82 -1.43
C LYS A 40 -18.10 11.17 -1.23
N SER A 41 -16.98 11.40 -1.90
CA SER A 41 -16.29 12.70 -1.89
C SER A 41 -17.20 13.82 -2.38
N LYS A 42 -17.94 13.60 -3.48
CA LYS A 42 -18.89 14.57 -4.03
C LYS A 42 -20.02 14.91 -3.05
N ALA A 43 -20.50 13.93 -2.29
CA ALA A 43 -21.50 14.17 -1.25
C ALA A 43 -20.97 15.13 -0.16
N LEU A 44 -19.71 14.97 0.26
CA LEU A 44 -19.11 15.82 1.30
C LEU A 44 -18.80 17.25 0.85
N LEU A 45 -18.47 17.43 -0.43
CA LEU A 45 -18.28 18.77 -1.00
C LEU A 45 -19.52 19.66 -0.84
N ASN A 46 -20.70 19.05 -0.75
CA ASN A 46 -21.96 19.77 -0.57
C ASN A 46 -22.29 20.07 0.92
N GLU A 47 -21.54 19.53 1.87
CA GLU A 47 -21.87 19.51 3.31
C GLU A 47 -20.94 20.41 4.16
N THR A 48 -20.27 21.40 3.54
CA THR A 48 -19.36 22.39 4.19
C THR A 48 -18.04 21.85 4.78
N TYR A 49 -17.72 20.56 4.59
CA TYR A 49 -16.44 20.01 5.03
C TYR A 49 -15.28 20.47 4.14
N PHE A 50 -14.38 21.27 4.71
CA PHE A 50 -13.18 21.75 4.02
C PHE A 50 -12.03 20.73 3.99
N PHE A 51 -11.98 19.81 4.95
CA PHE A 51 -10.85 18.89 5.13
C PHE A 51 -11.32 17.44 5.25
N PHE A 52 -11.19 16.70 4.15
CA PHE A 52 -11.36 15.25 4.10
C PHE A 52 -10.46 14.69 2.99
N THR A 53 -10.28 13.37 2.93
CA THR A 53 -9.44 12.74 1.89
C THR A 53 -10.10 11.48 1.35
N PRO A 54 -10.23 11.32 0.01
CA PRO A 54 -9.80 12.26 -1.03
C PRO A 54 -10.76 13.47 -1.19
N SER A 55 -10.22 14.69 -1.29
CA SER A 55 -10.97 15.94 -1.60
C SER A 55 -10.76 16.42 -3.05
N HIS A 56 -11.24 17.61 -3.41
CA HIS A 56 -11.23 18.20 -4.76
C HIS A 56 -9.97 17.90 -5.58
N GLY A 57 -8.77 18.20 -5.07
CA GLY A 57 -7.52 18.02 -5.83
C GLY A 57 -7.26 16.58 -6.27
N VAL A 58 -7.84 15.59 -5.59
CA VAL A 58 -7.64 14.16 -5.82
C VAL A 58 -8.87 13.49 -6.42
N SER A 59 -10.08 13.97 -6.14
CA SER A 59 -11.33 13.30 -6.53
C SER A 59 -11.40 13.03 -8.03
N ASP A 60 -10.95 13.96 -8.86
CA ASP A 60 -11.00 13.80 -10.32
C ASP A 60 -10.07 12.69 -10.81
N SER A 61 -8.99 12.40 -10.07
CA SER A 61 -8.09 11.30 -10.39
C SER A 61 -8.75 9.93 -10.21
N LEU A 62 -9.80 9.82 -9.38
CA LEU A 62 -10.52 8.57 -9.12
C LEU A 62 -11.21 8.06 -10.39
N LEU A 63 -11.75 8.97 -11.21
CA LEU A 63 -12.47 8.61 -12.43
C LEU A 63 -11.55 8.27 -13.62
N LYS A 64 -10.24 8.55 -13.51
CA LYS A 64 -9.29 8.26 -14.59
C LYS A 64 -9.05 6.76 -14.70
N TYR A 65 -9.15 6.22 -15.92
CA TYR A 65 -8.81 4.82 -16.18
C TYR A 65 -7.35 4.49 -15.89
N SER A 66 -6.42 5.41 -16.20
CA SER A 66 -5.00 5.22 -15.92
C SER A 66 -4.73 4.98 -14.43
N THR A 67 -5.44 5.69 -13.57
CA THR A 67 -5.39 5.51 -12.13
C THR A 67 -5.81 4.10 -11.70
N ALA A 68 -6.94 3.60 -12.24
CA ALA A 68 -7.40 2.25 -11.94
C ALA A 68 -6.42 1.19 -12.46
N PHE A 69 -5.88 1.39 -13.67
CA PHE A 69 -4.94 0.48 -14.31
C PHE A 69 -3.61 0.39 -13.55
N PHE A 70 -3.00 1.53 -13.21
CA PHE A 70 -1.76 1.53 -12.46
C PHE A 70 -1.96 1.14 -10.99
N GLY A 71 -3.13 1.46 -10.41
CA GLY A 71 -3.52 0.96 -9.09
C GLY A 71 -3.66 -0.56 -9.03
N SER A 72 -4.13 -1.18 -10.11
CA SER A 72 -4.38 -2.62 -10.15
C SER A 72 -3.11 -3.45 -10.27
N ILE A 73 -2.01 -2.86 -10.74
CA ILE A 73 -0.70 -3.51 -10.82
C ILE A 73 -0.28 -4.10 -9.46
N SER A 74 -0.54 -3.39 -8.35
CA SER A 74 -0.24 -3.88 -7.01
C SER A 74 -1.02 -5.14 -6.65
N ILE A 75 -2.29 -5.26 -7.06
CA ILE A 75 -3.12 -6.46 -6.83
C ILE A 75 -2.65 -7.61 -7.73
N THR A 76 -2.37 -7.31 -9.00
CA THR A 76 -1.84 -8.27 -9.98
C THR A 76 -0.55 -8.91 -9.50
N PHE A 77 0.41 -8.10 -9.04
CA PHE A 77 1.70 -8.60 -8.54
C PHE A 77 1.66 -9.11 -7.09
N THR A 78 0.52 -9.10 -6.42
CA THR A 78 0.38 -9.73 -5.10
C THR A 78 -0.57 -10.92 -5.18
N SER A 79 -1.87 -10.66 -5.08
CA SER A 79 -2.90 -11.69 -5.17
C SER A 79 -2.91 -12.40 -6.52
N GLY A 80 -2.67 -11.68 -7.63
CA GLY A 80 -2.65 -12.27 -8.97
C GLY A 80 -1.56 -13.31 -9.17
N ILE A 81 -0.33 -13.02 -8.73
CA ILE A 81 0.77 -13.99 -8.68
C ILE A 81 0.36 -15.22 -7.88
N PHE A 82 -0.09 -15.00 -6.63
CA PHE A 82 -0.44 -16.09 -5.73
C PHE A 82 -1.48 -17.03 -6.36
N LEU A 83 -2.53 -16.45 -6.97
CA LEU A 83 -3.60 -17.21 -7.62
C LEU A 83 -3.16 -17.90 -8.92
N THR A 84 -2.24 -17.29 -9.65
CA THR A 84 -1.66 -17.91 -10.86
C THR A 84 -0.89 -19.17 -10.47
N PHE A 85 -0.05 -19.10 -9.42
CA PHE A 85 0.69 -20.26 -8.93
C PHE A 85 -0.19 -21.31 -8.27
N SER A 86 -1.26 -20.92 -7.58
CA SER A 86 -2.20 -21.91 -7.03
C SER A 86 -2.92 -22.70 -8.13
N GLY A 87 -3.32 -22.04 -9.23
CA GLY A 87 -3.88 -22.69 -10.41
C GLY A 87 -2.89 -23.65 -11.09
N LEU A 88 -1.63 -23.22 -11.24
CA LEU A 88 -0.54 -24.07 -11.74
C LEU A 88 -0.35 -25.31 -10.85
N LEU A 89 -0.21 -25.10 -9.54
CA LEU A 89 0.02 -26.18 -8.58
C LEU A 89 -1.13 -27.20 -8.61
N ALA A 90 -2.38 -26.72 -8.61
CA ALA A 90 -3.55 -27.57 -8.70
C ALA A 90 -3.55 -28.41 -9.99
N ALA A 91 -3.20 -27.82 -11.13
CA ALA A 91 -3.12 -28.56 -12.40
C ALA A 91 -2.00 -29.61 -12.40
N LEU A 92 -0.87 -29.33 -11.76
CA LEU A 92 0.23 -30.28 -11.66
C LEU A 92 -0.11 -31.47 -10.76
N ILE A 93 -0.77 -31.20 -9.62
CA ILE A 93 -1.31 -32.25 -8.76
C ILE A 93 -2.29 -33.11 -9.57
N TYR A 94 -3.20 -32.47 -10.31
CA TYR A 94 -4.15 -33.15 -11.18
C TYR A 94 -3.48 -34.06 -12.23
N ILE A 95 -2.48 -33.54 -12.95
CA ILE A 95 -1.76 -34.30 -13.99
C ILE A 95 -1.04 -35.51 -13.39
N LYS A 96 -0.50 -35.39 -12.17
CA LYS A 96 0.24 -36.46 -11.48
C LYS A 96 -0.65 -37.43 -10.70
N SER A 97 -1.87 -37.04 -10.32
CA SER A 97 -2.78 -37.87 -9.54
C SER A 97 -3.42 -38.98 -10.38
N ILE A 98 -3.52 -40.17 -9.78
CA ILE A 98 -4.05 -41.40 -10.41
C ILE A 98 -5.60 -41.35 -10.53
N LYS A 99 -6.30 -40.61 -9.66
CA LYS A 99 -7.78 -40.47 -9.68
C LYS A 99 -8.24 -39.17 -10.33
N LYS A 100 -8.18 -39.11 -11.67
CA LYS A 100 -8.47 -37.91 -12.49
C LYS A 100 -9.92 -37.41 -12.42
N ASN A 101 -10.91 -38.25 -12.09
CA ASN A 101 -12.32 -37.84 -12.19
C ASN A 101 -12.83 -37.11 -10.93
N PHE A 102 -12.33 -37.46 -9.74
CA PHE A 102 -12.79 -36.86 -8.48
C PHE A 102 -12.26 -35.43 -8.27
N LEU A 103 -10.97 -35.21 -8.54
CA LEU A 103 -10.34 -33.89 -8.40
C LEU A 103 -10.93 -32.85 -9.37
N LEU A 104 -11.25 -33.26 -10.60
CA LEU A 104 -11.88 -32.39 -11.58
C LEU A 104 -13.30 -31.99 -11.14
N SER A 105 -14.09 -32.97 -10.66
CA SER A 105 -15.44 -32.73 -10.14
C SER A 105 -15.43 -31.78 -8.94
N LEU A 106 -14.53 -31.99 -7.98
CA LEU A 106 -14.38 -31.11 -6.81
C LEU A 106 -13.97 -29.68 -7.18
N LEU A 107 -13.03 -29.52 -8.13
CA LEU A 107 -12.57 -28.21 -8.57
C LEU A 107 -13.65 -27.45 -9.36
N ILE A 108 -14.39 -28.15 -10.22
CA ILE A 108 -15.54 -27.58 -10.95
C ILE A 108 -16.66 -27.20 -9.97
N PHE A 109 -16.95 -28.05 -8.98
CA PHE A 109 -17.96 -27.79 -7.95
C PHE A 109 -17.60 -26.57 -7.08
N LEU A 110 -16.35 -26.47 -6.61
CA LEU A 110 -15.86 -25.31 -5.88
C LEU A 110 -15.91 -24.04 -6.74
N TYR A 111 -15.56 -24.14 -8.02
CA TYR A 111 -15.63 -23.04 -8.98
C TYR A 111 -17.06 -22.52 -9.16
N LEU A 112 -18.04 -23.42 -9.35
CA LEU A 112 -19.45 -23.07 -9.51
C LEU A 112 -20.05 -22.43 -8.24
N ILE A 113 -19.73 -22.96 -7.06
CA ILE A 113 -20.15 -22.38 -5.78
C ILE A 113 -19.57 -20.97 -5.58
N LEU A 114 -18.29 -20.79 -5.89
CA LEU A 114 -17.60 -19.51 -5.71
C LEU A 114 -18.14 -18.41 -6.64
N ILE A 115 -18.55 -18.77 -7.86
CA ILE A 115 -19.17 -17.84 -8.81
C ILE A 115 -20.58 -17.42 -8.36
N PHE A 116 -21.40 -18.38 -7.90
CA PHE A 116 -22.80 -18.09 -7.59
C PHE A 116 -22.99 -17.28 -6.31
N PHE A 117 -22.14 -17.47 -5.29
CA PHE A 117 -22.43 -16.92 -3.97
C PHE A 117 -21.78 -15.58 -3.67
N LEU A 118 -20.66 -15.21 -4.29
CA LEU A 118 -19.89 -14.04 -3.85
C LEU A 118 -19.19 -13.31 -5.01
N LYS A 119 -19.74 -12.16 -5.43
CA LYS A 119 -19.09 -11.22 -6.38
C LYS A 119 -17.64 -10.87 -5.97
N SER A 120 -17.37 -10.82 -4.66
CA SER A 120 -16.02 -10.57 -4.12
C SER A 120 -15.05 -11.76 -4.27
N LEU A 121 -15.56 -12.97 -4.56
CA LEU A 121 -14.76 -14.18 -4.78
C LEU A 121 -14.51 -14.52 -6.24
N PHE A 122 -15.16 -13.84 -7.19
CA PHE A 122 -14.94 -14.08 -8.62
C PHE A 122 -13.46 -14.00 -9.00
N PHE A 123 -12.74 -12.99 -8.53
CA PHE A 123 -11.29 -12.85 -8.76
C PHE A 123 -10.49 -14.08 -8.29
N PHE A 124 -10.85 -14.63 -7.13
CA PHE A 124 -10.16 -15.77 -6.51
C PHE A 124 -10.48 -17.11 -7.18
N ALA A 125 -11.62 -17.23 -7.84
CA ALA A 125 -11.99 -18.43 -8.59
C ALA A 125 -11.51 -18.37 -10.06
N ALA A 126 -11.68 -17.21 -10.70
CA ALA A 126 -11.47 -17.07 -12.14
C ALA A 126 -9.99 -17.18 -12.53
N VAL A 127 -9.08 -16.55 -11.79
CA VAL A 127 -7.64 -16.59 -12.11
C VAL A 127 -7.06 -18.00 -11.99
N PRO A 128 -7.21 -18.74 -10.86
CA PRO A 128 -6.69 -20.09 -10.77
C PRO A 128 -7.34 -21.05 -11.78
N ALA A 129 -8.65 -20.93 -12.03
CA ALA A 129 -9.35 -21.80 -12.97
C ALA A 129 -8.84 -21.65 -14.40
N LEU A 130 -8.69 -20.40 -14.90
CA LEU A 130 -8.10 -20.15 -16.21
C LEU A 130 -6.74 -20.83 -16.35
N ILE A 131 -5.87 -20.63 -15.35
CA ILE A 131 -4.52 -21.16 -15.37
C ILE A 131 -4.51 -22.68 -15.25
N PHE A 132 -5.39 -23.25 -14.44
CA PHE A 132 -5.56 -24.68 -14.32
C PHE A 132 -5.87 -25.33 -15.68
N PHE A 133 -6.89 -24.82 -16.38
CA PHE A 133 -7.29 -25.34 -17.70
C PHE A 133 -6.20 -25.13 -18.76
N LEU A 134 -5.56 -23.96 -18.80
CA LEU A 134 -4.45 -23.71 -19.72
C LEU A 134 -3.27 -24.65 -19.46
N THR A 135 -2.98 -24.95 -18.20
CA THR A 135 -1.89 -25.86 -17.81
C THR A 135 -2.17 -27.28 -18.26
N ILE A 136 -3.39 -27.78 -18.07
CA ILE A 136 -3.82 -29.10 -18.57
C ILE A 136 -3.71 -29.17 -20.10
N LYS A 137 -4.10 -28.09 -20.80
CA LYS A 137 -4.03 -28.02 -22.27
C LYS A 137 -2.59 -28.00 -22.78
N LEU A 138 -1.71 -27.24 -22.14
CA LEU A 138 -0.33 -27.04 -22.60
C LEU A 138 0.63 -28.15 -22.16
N LYS A 139 0.29 -28.86 -21.07
CA LYS A 139 1.10 -29.91 -20.41
C LYS A 139 2.58 -29.52 -20.32
N PRO A 140 2.93 -28.45 -19.58
CA PRO A 140 4.32 -28.07 -19.42
C PRO A 140 5.07 -29.15 -18.63
N GLU A 141 6.26 -29.52 -19.10
CA GLU A 141 7.18 -30.39 -18.38
C GLU A 141 7.94 -29.58 -17.34
N LEU A 142 7.48 -29.57 -16.10
CA LEU A 142 8.21 -28.88 -15.03
C LEU A 142 9.33 -29.77 -14.50
N LYS A 143 10.58 -29.45 -14.89
CA LYS A 143 11.77 -29.97 -14.21
C LYS A 143 12.16 -28.99 -13.11
N THR A 144 12.23 -29.50 -11.87
CA THR A 144 12.76 -28.75 -10.73
C THR A 144 14.27 -28.57 -10.89
N ASP A 145 14.74 -27.32 -10.81
CA ASP A 145 16.17 -27.01 -10.81
C ASP A 145 16.61 -26.79 -9.37
N LEU A 146 17.33 -27.76 -8.81
CA LEU A 146 17.78 -27.74 -7.41
C LEU A 146 18.66 -26.52 -7.11
N ASN A 147 19.44 -26.04 -8.10
CA ASN A 147 20.28 -24.87 -7.93
C ASN A 147 19.44 -23.62 -7.66
N PHE A 148 18.32 -23.45 -8.37
CA PHE A 148 17.40 -22.34 -8.12
C PHE A 148 16.78 -22.42 -6.73
N ILE A 149 16.30 -23.60 -6.33
CA ILE A 149 15.70 -23.82 -5.01
C ILE A 149 16.71 -23.49 -3.91
N PHE A 150 17.94 -23.99 -4.02
CA PHE A 150 19.01 -23.70 -3.07
C PHE A 150 19.33 -22.18 -3.02
N THR A 151 19.43 -21.53 -4.18
CA THR A 151 19.65 -20.07 -4.28
C THR A 151 18.54 -19.30 -3.56
N VAL A 152 17.28 -19.67 -3.77
CA VAL A 152 16.12 -19.06 -3.12
C VAL A 152 16.16 -19.26 -1.60
N ILE A 153 16.49 -20.47 -1.13
CA ILE A 153 16.59 -20.77 0.31
C ILE A 153 17.67 -19.89 0.94
N LEU A 154 18.85 -19.78 0.34
CA LEU A 154 19.94 -18.91 0.84
C LEU A 154 19.52 -17.43 0.89
N ILE A 155 18.84 -16.96 -0.14
CA ILE A 155 18.33 -15.58 -0.17
C ILE A 155 17.33 -15.35 0.96
N PHE A 156 16.43 -16.28 1.21
CA PHE A 156 15.44 -16.12 2.27
C PHE A 156 16.05 -16.24 3.67
N ALA A 157 17.01 -17.16 3.85
CA ALA A 157 17.82 -17.24 5.06
C ALA A 157 18.51 -15.89 5.33
N SER A 158 19.07 -15.25 4.29
CA SER A 158 19.67 -13.91 4.42
C SER A 158 18.64 -12.82 4.74
N GLY A 159 17.44 -12.88 4.15
CA GLY A 159 16.37 -11.91 4.37
C GLY A 159 15.75 -11.99 5.78
N PHE A 160 15.60 -13.20 6.33
CA PHE A 160 15.07 -13.44 7.68
C PHE A 160 15.98 -12.93 8.80
N LEU A 161 17.29 -12.80 8.53
CA LEU A 161 18.22 -12.18 9.48
C LEU A 161 17.90 -10.70 9.73
N TYR A 162 17.14 -10.06 8.83
CA TYR A 162 16.68 -8.69 9.03
C TYR A 162 15.30 -8.68 9.66
N LYS A 163 15.25 -8.50 10.98
CA LYS A 163 14.03 -8.15 11.73
C LYS A 163 13.98 -6.65 11.95
N GLY A 164 12.90 -5.99 11.53
CA GLY A 164 12.62 -4.61 11.94
C GLY A 164 11.70 -3.84 11.00
N GLU A 165 10.86 -3.00 11.59
CA GLU A 165 9.98 -2.06 10.86
C GLU A 165 10.77 -1.06 9.99
N ALA A 166 12.08 -0.91 10.25
CA ALA A 166 12.97 0.00 9.54
C ALA A 166 13.34 -0.46 8.12
N ILE A 167 13.23 -1.75 7.79
CA ILE A 167 13.75 -2.33 6.53
C ILE A 167 13.14 -1.66 5.30
N PHE A 168 11.82 -1.46 5.27
CA PHE A 168 11.18 -0.77 4.13
C PHE A 168 11.64 0.68 4.00
N SER A 169 11.85 1.36 5.13
CA SER A 169 12.35 2.74 5.14
C SER A 169 13.81 2.81 4.67
N ASP A 170 14.62 1.81 4.98
CA ASP A 170 16.03 1.74 4.56
C ASP A 170 16.17 1.30 3.11
N ILE A 171 15.38 0.34 2.62
CA ILE A 171 15.31 0.01 1.19
C ILE A 171 14.95 1.28 0.41
N ARG A 172 13.93 2.01 0.85
CA ARG A 172 13.53 3.26 0.20
C ARG A 172 14.66 4.29 0.23
N ASP A 173 15.18 4.59 1.41
CA ASP A 173 16.08 5.73 1.61
C ASP A 173 17.50 5.44 1.09
N LYS A 174 18.02 4.22 1.29
CA LYS A 174 19.40 3.87 0.93
C LYS A 174 19.51 3.31 -0.48
N VAL A 175 18.46 2.68 -1.01
CA VAL A 175 18.51 1.98 -2.30
C VAL A 175 17.67 2.69 -3.36
N LEU A 176 16.37 2.86 -3.14
CA LEU A 176 15.47 3.42 -4.17
C LEU A 176 15.75 4.90 -4.44
N LEU A 177 15.85 5.73 -3.40
CA LEU A 177 16.01 7.17 -3.56
C LEU A 177 17.44 7.61 -3.90
N ASN A 178 18.37 6.66 -4.03
CA ASN A 178 19.76 6.93 -4.39
C ASN A 178 20.01 6.93 -5.92
N ASN A 179 19.01 6.55 -6.73
CA ASN A 179 19.13 6.53 -8.19
C ASN A 179 17.80 6.88 -8.89
N LYS A 180 17.87 7.26 -10.17
CA LYS A 180 16.70 7.71 -10.95
C LYS A 180 15.62 6.64 -11.09
N ALA A 181 16.00 5.39 -11.36
CA ALA A 181 15.07 4.28 -11.53
C ALA A 181 14.27 4.00 -10.25
N GLY A 182 14.96 3.97 -9.10
CA GLY A 182 14.33 3.79 -7.81
C GLY A 182 13.43 4.97 -7.42
N ILE A 183 13.76 6.20 -7.81
CA ILE A 183 12.86 7.37 -7.65
C ILE A 183 11.57 7.18 -8.47
N ILE A 184 11.66 6.67 -9.70
CA ILE A 184 10.48 6.38 -10.54
C ILE A 184 9.60 5.32 -9.87
N ILE A 185 10.19 4.21 -9.40
CA ILE A 185 9.46 3.14 -8.70
C ILE A 185 8.78 3.67 -7.43
N ASN A 186 9.52 4.46 -6.63
CA ASN A 186 9.00 5.09 -5.43
C ASN A 186 7.83 6.05 -5.73
N ASN A 187 7.95 6.87 -6.78
CA ASN A 187 6.89 7.77 -7.21
C ASN A 187 5.67 6.99 -7.71
N PHE A 188 5.88 5.92 -8.48
CA PHE A 188 4.82 5.01 -8.90
C PHE A 188 4.06 4.44 -7.70
N TYR A 189 4.79 3.91 -6.70
CA TYR A 189 4.20 3.41 -5.47
C TYR A 189 3.34 4.47 -4.77
N TYR A 190 3.88 5.66 -4.49
CA TYR A 190 3.12 6.71 -3.79
C TYR A 190 2.01 7.35 -4.61
N ASN A 191 2.10 7.32 -5.94
CA ASN A 191 1.01 7.78 -6.80
C ASN A 191 -0.17 6.81 -6.75
N TYR A 192 0.07 5.50 -6.77
CA TYR A 192 -0.99 4.52 -7.05
C TYR A 192 -1.35 3.57 -5.91
N THR A 193 -0.58 3.49 -4.81
CA THR A 193 -0.84 2.54 -3.70
C THR A 193 -2.18 2.77 -2.99
N MET A 194 -2.69 4.00 -3.02
CA MET A 194 -3.91 4.37 -2.29
C MET A 194 -5.19 3.78 -2.89
N TYR A 195 -5.26 3.63 -4.22
CA TYR A 195 -6.44 3.10 -4.93
C TYR A 195 -6.73 1.62 -4.58
N PRO A 196 -5.78 0.66 -4.74
CA PRO A 196 -6.00 -0.72 -4.31
C PRO A 196 -6.18 -0.82 -2.79
N ALA A 197 -5.50 0.02 -2.01
CA ALA A 197 -5.64 0.00 -0.56
C ALA A 197 -7.06 0.35 -0.11
N GLU A 198 -7.74 1.31 -0.77
CA GLU A 198 -9.11 1.67 -0.42
C GLU A 198 -10.13 0.57 -0.74
N LEU A 199 -9.92 -0.17 -1.83
CA LEU A 199 -10.75 -1.32 -2.20
C LEU A 199 -10.76 -2.41 -1.12
N ILE A 200 -9.60 -2.70 -0.51
CA ILE A 200 -9.42 -3.85 0.38
C ILE A 200 -9.60 -3.53 1.86
N LYS A 201 -9.49 -2.26 2.25
CA LYS A 201 -9.51 -1.85 3.67
C LYS A 201 -10.81 -2.21 4.37
N PRO A 202 -10.72 -2.68 5.63
CA PRO A 202 -11.90 -2.80 6.49
C PRO A 202 -12.49 -1.42 6.78
N LEU A 203 -13.77 -1.38 7.16
CA LEU A 203 -14.50 -0.13 7.41
C LEU A 203 -13.78 0.76 8.43
N ASN A 204 -13.28 0.23 9.55
CA ASN A 204 -12.58 1.04 10.56
C ASN A 204 -11.30 1.73 10.00
N ALA A 205 -10.62 1.13 9.02
CA ALA A 205 -9.43 1.66 8.38
C ALA A 205 -9.71 2.59 7.18
N LYS A 206 -10.96 2.69 6.71
CA LYS A 206 -11.34 3.63 5.64
C LYS A 206 -11.20 5.07 6.11
N LYS A 207 -10.71 5.93 5.21
CA LYS A 207 -10.38 7.33 5.49
C LYS A 207 -11.54 8.28 5.29
N LEU A 208 -12.50 7.88 4.44
CA LEU A 208 -13.71 8.62 4.17
C LEU A 208 -14.89 7.67 4.39
N LYS A 209 -15.70 7.97 5.40
CA LYS A 209 -16.89 7.21 5.73
C LYS A 209 -18.06 8.17 5.85
N LEU A 210 -19.16 7.84 5.19
CA LEU A 210 -20.38 8.64 5.27
C LEU A 210 -21.29 8.10 6.36
N CYS A 211 -21.84 9.02 7.13
CA CYS A 211 -22.81 8.71 8.17
C CYS A 211 -24.08 9.52 7.98
N LYS A 212 -25.24 8.93 8.26
CA LYS A 212 -26.52 9.64 8.31
C LYS A 212 -27.11 9.54 9.72
N LEU A 213 -27.48 10.68 10.27
CA LEU A 213 -28.11 10.79 11.59
C LEU A 213 -29.61 11.04 11.44
N THR A 214 -30.45 10.17 11.98
CA THR A 214 -31.91 10.29 11.98
C THR A 214 -32.48 10.19 13.41
N GLY A 215 -33.51 10.97 13.72
CA GLY A 215 -34.15 10.96 15.05
C GLY A 215 -33.42 11.72 16.16
N PHE A 216 -32.37 12.48 15.84
CA PHE A 216 -31.60 13.29 16.80
C PHE A 216 -31.97 14.77 16.75
N ASN A 217 -31.97 15.44 17.91
CA ASN A 217 -32.09 16.89 17.99
C ASN A 217 -30.78 17.60 17.56
N ASN A 218 -30.80 18.92 17.40
CA ASN A 218 -29.64 19.66 16.87
C ASN A 218 -28.40 19.60 17.79
N ASN A 219 -28.59 19.58 19.12
CA ASN A 219 -27.48 19.53 20.07
C ASN A 219 -26.82 18.14 20.11
N GLU A 220 -27.63 17.08 20.09
CA GLU A 220 -27.17 15.70 19.97
C GLU A 220 -26.42 15.48 18.65
N LYS A 221 -26.95 15.98 17.52
CA LYS A 221 -26.28 15.91 16.22
C LYS A 221 -24.89 16.54 16.26
N LYS A 222 -24.75 17.77 16.77
CA LYS A 222 -23.45 18.45 16.88
C LYS A 222 -22.45 17.66 17.75
N ARG A 223 -22.92 17.11 18.88
CA ARG A 223 -22.07 16.29 19.77
C ARG A 223 -21.62 15.01 19.07
N LEU A 224 -22.54 14.31 18.39
CA LEU A 224 -22.25 13.11 17.63
C LEU A 224 -21.32 13.37 16.47
N GLU A 225 -21.53 14.46 15.71
CA GLU A 225 -20.66 14.89 14.63
C GLU A 225 -19.21 15.05 15.09
N LYS A 226 -18.98 15.69 16.25
CA LYS A 226 -17.63 15.81 16.81
C LYS A 226 -17.01 14.46 17.16
N ILE A 227 -17.78 13.52 17.71
CA ILE A 227 -17.31 12.17 18.01
C ILE A 227 -17.00 11.41 16.71
N LEU A 228 -17.91 11.45 15.73
CA LEU A 228 -17.82 10.75 14.45
C LEU A 228 -16.68 11.29 13.58
N LEU A 229 -16.45 12.60 13.55
CA LEU A 229 -15.33 13.22 12.83
C LEU A 229 -13.98 12.74 13.35
N ASN A 230 -13.85 12.54 14.66
CA ASN A 230 -12.64 11.93 15.24
C ASN A 230 -12.40 10.52 14.70
N LEU A 231 -13.45 9.81 14.30
CA LEU A 231 -13.43 8.49 13.71
C LEU A 231 -13.44 8.49 12.17
N ASN A 232 -13.31 9.66 11.54
CA ASN A 232 -13.41 9.87 10.08
C ASN A 232 -14.78 9.51 9.49
N PHE A 233 -15.84 9.60 10.29
CA PHE A 233 -17.21 9.58 9.82
C PHE A 233 -17.71 11.01 9.63
N PHE A 234 -18.18 11.31 8.43
CA PHE A 234 -18.70 12.61 8.04
C PHE A 234 -20.20 12.51 7.87
N THR A 235 -20.94 13.45 8.46
CA THR A 235 -22.40 13.42 8.39
C THR A 235 -22.89 14.03 7.08
N VAL A 236 -23.88 13.38 6.46
CA VAL A 236 -24.54 13.88 5.25
C VAL A 236 -26.02 14.14 5.53
N LYS A 237 -26.50 15.32 5.14
CA LYS A 237 -27.90 15.74 5.29
C LYS A 237 -28.72 15.23 4.10
N LYS A 238 -28.17 15.32 2.89
CA LYS A 238 -28.86 14.86 1.67
C LYS A 238 -28.81 13.33 1.54
N LYS A 239 -29.79 12.76 0.84
CA LYS A 239 -29.78 11.34 0.45
C LYS A 239 -28.53 11.09 -0.41
N SER A 240 -27.62 10.24 0.08
CA SER A 240 -26.48 9.72 -0.66
C SER A 240 -26.66 8.21 -0.82
N PRO A 241 -26.47 7.63 -2.02
CA PRO A 241 -26.61 6.20 -2.24
C PRO A 241 -25.51 5.36 -1.54
N HIS A 242 -24.45 5.98 -1.03
CA HIS A 242 -23.28 5.29 -0.47
C HIS A 242 -23.01 5.68 0.99
N ILE A 243 -24.01 5.50 1.86
CA ILE A 243 -23.86 5.70 3.30
C ILE A 243 -23.25 4.44 3.93
N ASP A 244 -22.15 4.60 4.65
CA ASP A 244 -21.46 3.49 5.33
C ASP A 244 -22.14 3.14 6.66
N LEU A 245 -22.72 4.14 7.34
CA LEU A 245 -23.35 3.98 8.65
C LEU A 245 -24.61 4.84 8.79
N TYR A 246 -25.74 4.22 9.06
CA TYR A 246 -26.93 4.90 9.55
C TYR A 246 -26.96 4.82 11.07
N LEU A 247 -27.11 5.96 11.71
CA LEU A 247 -27.39 6.08 13.14
C LEU A 247 -28.82 6.57 13.26
N GLU A 248 -29.66 5.74 13.84
CA GLU A 248 -31.07 6.02 14.04
C GLU A 248 -31.39 5.95 15.54
N LYS A 249 -32.02 7.00 16.06
CA LYS A 249 -32.54 7.00 17.43
C LYS A 249 -34.00 6.56 17.38
N ASN A 250 -34.32 5.43 18.03
CA ASN A 250 -35.68 4.97 18.19
C ASN A 250 -35.98 4.79 19.69
N ASN A 251 -36.83 5.66 20.25
CA ASN A 251 -37.05 5.80 21.69
C ASN A 251 -35.72 5.99 22.46
N ASN A 252 -35.40 5.07 23.37
CA ASN A 252 -34.17 5.05 24.18
C ASN A 252 -33.05 4.16 23.63
N LYS A 253 -33.21 3.58 22.42
CA LYS A 253 -32.21 2.71 21.81
C LYS A 253 -31.57 3.38 20.60
N LEU A 254 -30.24 3.28 20.52
CA LEU A 254 -29.48 3.68 19.35
C LEU A 254 -29.31 2.48 18.44
N GLN A 255 -29.77 2.62 17.19
CA GLN A 255 -29.62 1.61 16.16
C GLN A 255 -28.57 2.05 15.16
N LEU A 256 -27.61 1.17 14.89
CA LEU A 256 -26.57 1.35 13.88
C LEU A 256 -26.83 0.35 12.76
N ILE A 257 -26.95 0.86 11.54
CA ILE A 257 -27.15 0.04 10.35
C ILE A 257 -25.95 0.23 9.44
N SER A 258 -25.27 -0.87 9.11
CA SER A 258 -24.16 -0.89 8.17
C SER A 258 -24.28 -2.11 7.28
N SER A 259 -24.30 -1.91 5.96
CA SER A 259 -24.42 -3.00 4.97
C SER A 259 -25.61 -3.94 5.25
N GLY A 260 -26.76 -3.37 5.64
CA GLY A 260 -27.99 -4.11 5.98
C GLY A 260 -28.00 -4.78 7.36
N LYS A 261 -26.87 -4.83 8.08
CA LYS A 261 -26.80 -5.41 9.44
C LYS A 261 -27.13 -4.36 10.49
N LYS A 262 -27.99 -4.72 11.45
CA LYS A 262 -28.43 -3.87 12.57
C LYS A 262 -27.65 -4.20 13.84
N PHE A 263 -27.24 -3.16 14.56
CA PHE A 263 -26.56 -3.23 15.85
C PHE A 263 -27.25 -2.27 16.82
N TYR A 264 -27.38 -2.66 18.08
CA TYR A 264 -28.06 -1.87 19.10
C TYR A 264 -27.08 -1.43 20.19
N ILE A 265 -27.21 -0.19 20.63
CA ILE A 265 -26.48 0.36 21.78
C ILE A 265 -27.47 1.00 22.74
N GLU A 266 -27.21 0.81 24.03
CA GLU A 266 -27.76 1.65 25.09
C GLU A 266 -27.24 3.09 24.93
N ASN A 267 -28.03 4.07 25.35
CA ASN A 267 -27.95 5.49 24.97
C ASN A 267 -26.70 6.27 25.49
N THR A 268 -25.52 5.64 25.51
CA THR A 268 -24.27 6.20 26.02
C THR A 268 -23.39 6.73 24.89
N PHE A 269 -23.31 8.05 24.77
CA PHE A 269 -22.49 8.75 23.78
C PHE A 269 -21.05 8.94 24.26
N SER A 270 -20.27 7.86 24.31
CA SER A 270 -18.83 7.94 24.61
C SER A 270 -17.98 7.52 23.41
N LYS A 271 -16.85 8.22 23.21
CA LYS A 271 -15.90 7.92 22.12
C LYS A 271 -15.37 6.49 22.18
N LYS A 272 -15.10 5.99 23.40
CA LYS A 272 -14.57 4.64 23.62
C LYS A 272 -15.57 3.57 23.15
N ILE A 273 -16.84 3.72 23.54
CA ILE A 273 -17.93 2.82 23.15
C ILE A 273 -18.12 2.83 21.63
N PHE A 274 -18.11 4.02 21.00
CA PHE A 274 -18.18 4.09 19.54
C PHE A 274 -17.00 3.39 18.85
N ASN A 275 -15.78 3.52 19.35
CA ASN A 275 -14.62 2.81 18.78
C ASN A 275 -14.82 1.29 18.79
N GLU A 276 -15.13 0.73 19.97
CA GLU A 276 -15.32 -0.72 20.13
C GLU A 276 -16.46 -1.24 19.23
N ILE A 277 -17.52 -0.45 19.06
CA ILE A 277 -18.66 -0.82 18.24
C ILE A 277 -18.34 -0.72 16.76
N ILE A 278 -17.65 0.34 16.32
CA ILE A 278 -17.19 0.46 14.94
C ILE A 278 -16.23 -0.66 14.58
N GLU A 279 -15.38 -1.11 15.50
CA GLU A 279 -14.53 -2.29 15.30
C GLU A 279 -15.36 -3.57 15.14
N LYS A 280 -16.35 -3.80 16.02
CA LYS A 280 -17.28 -4.94 15.91
C LYS A 280 -18.08 -4.92 14.61
N ILE A 281 -18.60 -3.76 14.22
CA ILE A 281 -19.32 -3.56 12.95
C ILE A 281 -18.37 -3.87 11.80
N SER A 282 -17.20 -3.24 11.79
CA SER A 282 -16.19 -3.40 10.75
C SER A 282 -15.80 -4.86 10.56
N TYR A 283 -15.60 -5.62 11.64
CA TYR A 283 -15.28 -7.05 11.57
C TYR A 283 -16.46 -7.87 11.01
N LYS A 284 -17.69 -7.62 11.48
CA LYS A 284 -18.88 -8.36 11.06
C LYS A 284 -19.35 -8.02 9.64
N THR A 285 -18.97 -6.87 9.09
CA THR A 285 -19.34 -6.44 7.72
C THR A 285 -18.19 -6.57 6.72
N ASP A 286 -17.06 -7.15 7.12
CA ASP A 286 -15.86 -7.22 6.29
C ASP A 286 -15.93 -8.28 5.19
N SER A 287 -16.47 -7.89 4.03
CA SER A 287 -16.53 -8.76 2.85
C SER A 287 -15.16 -8.95 2.16
N LYS A 288 -14.12 -8.23 2.56
CA LYS A 288 -12.80 -8.20 1.90
C LYS A 288 -11.67 -8.79 2.77
N LEU A 289 -12.01 -9.40 3.92
CA LEU A 289 -11.04 -10.05 4.81
C LEU A 289 -10.17 -11.08 4.08
N PHE A 290 -10.80 -11.97 3.31
CA PHE A 290 -10.10 -12.98 2.52
C PHE A 290 -9.17 -12.35 1.47
N PHE A 291 -9.65 -11.30 0.79
CA PHE A 291 -8.86 -10.56 -0.19
C PHE A 291 -7.58 -10.00 0.44
N ARG A 292 -7.68 -9.37 1.61
CA ARG A 292 -6.51 -8.84 2.32
C ARG A 292 -5.52 -9.93 2.73
N LYS A 293 -6.01 -11.06 3.27
CA LYS A 293 -5.14 -12.18 3.66
C LYS A 293 -4.35 -12.70 2.46
N ILE A 294 -4.99 -12.90 1.31
CA ILE A 294 -4.31 -13.32 0.08
C ILE A 294 -3.37 -12.25 -0.45
N THR A 295 -3.74 -10.98 -0.40
CA THR A 295 -2.85 -9.88 -0.83
C THR A 295 -1.57 -9.87 0.01
N ILE A 296 -1.68 -10.03 1.33
CA ILE A 296 -0.53 -10.12 2.23
C ILE A 296 0.29 -11.38 1.92
N ALA A 297 -0.34 -12.55 1.74
CA ALA A 297 0.37 -13.78 1.37
C ALA A 297 1.10 -13.64 0.01
N GLY A 298 0.46 -13.02 -0.97
CA GLY A 298 1.03 -12.75 -2.29
C GLY A 298 2.19 -11.76 -2.25
N LEU A 299 2.18 -10.81 -1.31
CA LEU A 299 3.31 -9.89 -1.10
C LEU A 299 4.58 -10.65 -0.70
N PHE A 300 4.47 -11.74 0.07
CA PHE A 300 5.61 -12.61 0.37
C PHE A 300 6.10 -13.37 -0.87
N MET A 301 5.22 -13.68 -1.83
CA MET A 301 5.58 -14.38 -3.08
C MET A 301 6.31 -13.49 -4.09
N LEU A 302 6.08 -12.17 -4.05
CA LEU A 302 6.59 -11.24 -5.05
C LEU A 302 8.14 -11.22 -5.18
N PRO A 303 8.93 -11.16 -4.08
CA PRO A 303 10.38 -11.26 -4.18
C PRO A 303 10.84 -12.56 -4.85
N PHE A 304 10.21 -13.70 -4.56
CA PHE A 304 10.58 -14.99 -5.16
C PHE A 304 10.38 -15.00 -6.67
N LEU A 305 9.26 -14.47 -7.15
CA LEU A 305 8.98 -14.40 -8.56
C LEU A 305 9.94 -13.43 -9.27
N PHE A 306 10.23 -12.28 -8.66
CA PHE A 306 11.19 -11.34 -9.22
C PHE A 306 12.59 -11.96 -9.35
N LEU A 307 13.06 -12.63 -8.30
CA LEU A 307 14.33 -13.35 -8.28
C LEU A 307 14.36 -14.52 -9.27
N TYR A 308 13.25 -15.25 -9.39
CA TYR A 308 13.09 -16.30 -10.40
C TYR A 308 13.22 -15.75 -11.82
N PHE A 309 12.57 -14.63 -12.13
CA PHE A 309 12.67 -14.03 -13.46
C PHE A 309 14.08 -13.55 -13.78
N ILE A 310 14.80 -12.95 -12.83
CA ILE A 310 16.20 -12.56 -13.02
C ILE A 310 17.06 -13.81 -13.25
N TRP A 311 16.98 -14.80 -12.36
CA TRP A 311 17.72 -16.04 -12.49
C TRP A 311 17.43 -16.75 -13.82
N PHE A 312 16.16 -16.85 -14.20
CA PHE A 312 15.74 -17.48 -15.44
C PHE A 312 16.28 -16.73 -16.68
N SER A 313 16.26 -15.40 -16.65
CA SER A 313 16.80 -14.57 -17.73
C SER A 313 18.31 -14.75 -17.87
N LEU A 314 19.06 -14.71 -16.75
CA LEU A 314 20.49 -14.98 -16.72
C LEU A 314 20.83 -16.39 -17.20
N LYS A 315 20.05 -17.39 -16.79
CA LYS A 315 20.24 -18.78 -17.20
C LYS A 315 20.00 -18.96 -18.68
N THR A 316 18.97 -18.32 -19.21
CA THR A 316 18.68 -18.34 -20.65
C THR A 316 19.83 -17.69 -21.42
N LEU A 317 20.35 -16.55 -20.96
CA LEU A 317 21.50 -15.88 -21.53
C LEU A 317 22.76 -16.79 -21.52
N PHE A 318 23.11 -17.36 -20.37
CA PHE A 318 24.29 -18.23 -20.26
C PHE A 318 24.13 -19.56 -21.01
N SER A 319 22.91 -20.04 -21.22
CA SER A 319 22.67 -21.27 -21.97
C SER A 319 23.01 -21.16 -23.46
N TYR A 320 23.22 -19.94 -23.99
CA TYR A 320 23.78 -19.75 -25.33
C TYR A 320 25.27 -20.12 -25.40
N PHE A 321 26.00 -20.02 -24.29
CA PHE A 321 27.46 -20.19 -24.26
C PHE A 321 27.91 -21.41 -23.44
N LEU A 322 27.11 -21.85 -22.48
CA LEU A 322 27.47 -22.87 -21.50
C LEU A 322 26.48 -24.03 -21.51
N SER A 323 26.94 -25.19 -21.02
CA SER A 323 26.04 -26.32 -20.77
C SER A 323 24.98 -25.96 -19.72
N TYR A 324 23.83 -26.64 -19.77
CA TYR A 324 22.66 -26.31 -18.94
C TYR A 324 22.97 -26.22 -17.43
N ASN A 325 23.73 -27.18 -16.90
CA ASN A 325 24.09 -27.21 -15.48
C ASN A 325 25.04 -26.05 -15.13
N LYS A 326 26.01 -25.75 -16.01
CA LYS A 326 26.93 -24.62 -15.83
C LYS A 326 26.16 -23.29 -15.90
N ALA A 327 25.29 -23.10 -16.89
CA ALA A 327 24.45 -21.91 -17.02
C ALA A 327 23.57 -21.68 -15.77
N SER A 328 22.95 -22.74 -15.25
CA SER A 328 22.17 -22.69 -13.99
C SER A 328 23.04 -22.25 -12.80
N PHE A 329 24.20 -22.88 -12.62
CA PHE A 329 25.16 -22.56 -11.55
C PHE A 329 25.66 -21.11 -11.61
N PHE A 330 26.14 -20.64 -12.76
CA PHE A 330 26.63 -19.27 -12.91
C PHE A 330 25.52 -18.23 -12.74
N SER A 331 24.29 -18.54 -13.15
CA SER A 331 23.13 -17.66 -12.92
C SER A 331 22.80 -17.51 -11.45
N SER A 332 22.89 -18.62 -10.70
CA SER A 332 22.71 -18.64 -9.25
C SER A 332 23.78 -17.81 -8.53
N ILE A 333 25.06 -17.97 -8.90
CA ILE A 333 26.15 -17.16 -8.35
C ILE A 333 25.95 -15.68 -8.64
N LEU A 334 25.68 -15.32 -9.90
CA LEU A 334 25.52 -13.92 -10.28
C LEU A 334 24.30 -13.28 -9.59
N LEU A 335 23.20 -14.03 -9.44
CA LEU A 335 22.05 -13.57 -8.69
C LEU A 335 22.40 -13.32 -7.22
N LEU A 336 23.13 -14.24 -6.58
CA LEU A 336 23.57 -14.07 -5.19
C LEU A 336 24.46 -12.84 -5.02
N ILE A 337 25.45 -12.65 -5.90
CA ILE A 337 26.32 -11.46 -5.91
C ILE A 337 25.49 -10.17 -6.07
N THR A 338 24.53 -10.18 -7.00
CA THR A 338 23.66 -9.03 -7.27
C THR A 338 22.84 -8.65 -6.04
N ILE A 339 22.33 -9.64 -5.31
CA ILE A 339 21.56 -9.42 -4.09
C ILE A 339 22.45 -8.88 -2.97
N ILE A 340 23.62 -9.50 -2.73
CA ILE A 340 24.57 -9.02 -1.72
C ILE A 340 24.95 -7.56 -2.01
N TYR A 341 25.24 -7.24 -3.27
CA TYR A 341 25.53 -5.88 -3.70
C TYR A 341 24.35 -4.93 -3.43
N PHE A 342 23.13 -5.32 -3.82
CA PHE A 342 21.92 -4.51 -3.64
C PHE A 342 21.57 -4.24 -2.17
N PHE A 343 21.79 -5.24 -1.30
CA PHE A 343 21.53 -5.14 0.14
C PHE A 343 22.72 -4.58 0.94
N SER A 344 23.90 -4.45 0.35
CA SER A 344 25.09 -3.89 1.00
C SER A 344 24.88 -2.50 1.65
N PRO A 345 24.12 -1.56 1.06
CA PRO A 345 23.89 -0.26 1.71
C PRO A 345 23.01 -0.41 2.96
N ILE A 346 22.09 -1.37 2.94
CA ILE A 346 21.18 -1.65 4.06
C ILE A 346 21.97 -2.26 5.22
N LEU A 347 22.86 -3.21 4.90
CA LEU A 347 23.83 -3.82 5.81
C LEU A 347 24.75 -2.81 6.49
N TYR A 348 25.09 -1.72 5.80
CA TYR A 348 25.90 -0.67 6.40
C TYR A 348 25.10 0.17 7.40
N THR A 349 25.34 -0.06 8.69
CA THR A 349 24.82 0.73 9.81
C THR A 349 25.99 1.33 10.59
N PRO A 350 26.38 2.59 10.32
CA PRO A 350 27.44 3.24 11.08
C PRO A 350 26.99 3.41 12.53
N GLU A 351 27.90 3.16 13.47
CA GLU A 351 27.64 3.43 14.88
C GLU A 351 27.50 4.95 15.10
N ILE A 352 26.31 5.36 15.52
CA ILE A 352 25.98 6.76 15.81
C ILE A 352 25.49 6.84 17.23
N ASN A 353 26.10 7.74 17.99
CA ASN A 353 25.75 8.06 19.35
C ASN A 353 25.70 9.58 19.54
N ARG A 354 25.27 10.05 20.72
CA ARG A 354 25.18 11.49 20.99
C ARG A 354 26.53 12.20 20.86
N ILE A 355 27.63 11.54 21.20
CA ILE A 355 28.98 12.12 21.24
C ILE A 355 29.47 12.41 19.81
N ASN A 356 29.25 11.49 18.87
CA ASN A 356 29.71 11.64 17.49
C ASN A 356 28.68 12.26 16.54
N LEU A 357 27.47 12.59 17.02
CA LEU A 357 26.35 13.00 16.19
C LEU A 357 26.68 14.23 15.32
N SER A 358 27.25 15.29 15.90
CA SER A 358 27.61 16.53 15.19
C SER A 358 28.62 16.26 14.05
N GLN A 359 29.63 15.44 14.32
CA GLN A 359 30.62 15.02 13.33
C GLN A 359 29.98 14.18 12.21
N LYS A 360 29.08 13.25 12.56
CA LYS A 360 28.43 12.35 11.59
C LYS A 360 27.40 13.09 10.72
N ILE A 361 26.71 14.09 11.25
CA ILE A 361 25.80 14.97 10.49
C ILE A 361 26.57 15.72 9.40
N ASN A 362 27.78 16.19 9.70
CA ASN A 362 28.62 16.91 8.74
C ASN A 362 29.56 16.00 7.92
N SER A 363 29.35 14.68 7.96
CA SER A 363 30.21 13.73 7.24
C SER A 363 30.16 13.95 5.72
N PRO A 364 31.28 13.80 4.99
CA PRO A 364 31.26 13.84 3.53
C PRO A 364 30.38 12.72 2.92
N LYS A 365 30.18 11.61 3.64
CA LYS A 365 29.41 10.46 3.18
C LYS A 365 27.91 10.65 3.42
N LYS A 366 27.13 10.77 2.33
CA LYS A 366 25.66 10.96 2.34
C LYS A 366 24.91 9.96 3.24
N LEU A 367 25.29 8.67 3.19
CA LEU A 367 24.64 7.62 4.01
C LEU A 367 24.90 7.78 5.52
N ILE A 368 26.07 8.30 5.91
CA ILE A 368 26.37 8.57 7.32
C ILE A 368 25.51 9.73 7.82
N ARG A 369 25.42 10.82 7.04
CA ARG A 369 24.55 11.96 7.36
C ARG A 369 23.08 11.55 7.49
N LEU A 370 22.58 10.75 6.56
CA LEU A 370 21.22 10.20 6.61
C LEU A 370 20.95 9.43 7.90
N GLN A 371 21.86 8.53 8.28
CA GLN A 371 21.72 7.75 9.52
C GLN A 371 21.80 8.65 10.76
N ALA A 372 22.65 9.68 10.74
CA ALA A 372 22.75 10.66 11.82
C ALA A 372 21.45 11.46 11.99
N LEU A 373 20.82 11.89 10.88
CA LEU A 373 19.51 12.56 10.90
C LEU A 373 18.39 11.63 11.39
N LYS A 374 18.40 10.35 11.01
CA LYS A 374 17.45 9.34 11.53
C LYS A 374 17.64 9.14 13.03
N TYR A 375 18.88 8.99 13.48
CA TYR A 375 19.22 8.83 14.89
C TYR A 375 18.75 10.04 15.71
N ALA A 376 19.02 11.26 15.26
CA ALA A 376 18.59 12.47 15.94
C ALA A 376 17.06 12.54 16.05
N PHE A 377 16.34 12.22 14.97
CA PHE A 377 14.87 12.23 14.98
C PHE A 377 14.30 11.20 15.97
N SER A 378 14.78 9.95 15.91
CA SER A 378 14.31 8.87 16.79
C SER A 378 14.59 9.16 18.26
N ASN A 379 15.69 9.85 18.56
CA ASN A 379 16.08 10.22 19.92
C ASN A 379 15.63 11.63 20.34
N LYS A 380 14.84 12.33 19.50
CA LYS A 380 14.38 13.71 19.71
C LYS A 380 15.53 14.69 20.03
N ILE A 381 16.71 14.47 19.43
CA ILE A 381 17.88 15.32 19.62
C ILE A 381 17.77 16.50 18.66
N TYR A 382 17.99 17.71 19.19
CA TYR A 382 18.02 18.92 18.41
C TYR A 382 19.33 19.03 17.63
N ILE A 383 19.22 19.37 16.34
CA ILE A 383 20.35 19.65 15.47
C ILE A 383 20.34 21.14 15.15
N GLU A 384 21.46 21.80 15.41
CA GLU A 384 21.69 23.18 15.01
C GLU A 384 22.06 23.25 13.53
N ASN A 385 21.59 24.30 12.85
CA ASN A 385 21.90 24.64 11.47
C ASN A 385 21.68 23.50 10.45
N LEU A 386 20.43 23.28 10.04
CA LEU A 386 20.06 22.28 9.02
C LEU A 386 20.02 22.84 7.58
N SER A 387 20.44 24.10 7.37
CA SER A 387 20.34 24.79 6.06
C SER A 387 20.97 23.98 4.92
N ASN A 388 22.22 23.55 5.10
CA ASN A 388 22.96 22.74 4.12
C ASN A 388 22.25 21.41 3.78
N HIS A 389 21.61 20.78 4.76
CA HIS A 389 20.91 19.51 4.55
C HIS A 389 19.56 19.68 3.84
N LEU A 390 18.92 20.84 4.03
CA LEU A 390 17.66 21.16 3.36
C LEU A 390 17.86 21.40 1.86
N ASP A 391 19.07 21.81 1.45
CA ASP A 391 19.43 22.08 0.06
C ASP A 391 20.31 20.98 -0.58
N SER A 392 20.48 19.85 0.12
CA SER A 392 21.15 18.66 -0.40
C SER A 392 20.51 18.14 -1.70
N ASP A 393 21.31 17.54 -2.57
CA ASP A 393 20.83 16.81 -3.76
C ASP A 393 20.22 15.43 -3.40
N PHE A 394 20.43 14.96 -2.17
CA PHE A 394 20.02 13.66 -1.70
C PHE A 394 18.64 13.72 -1.03
N ILE A 395 17.61 13.25 -1.74
CA ILE A 395 16.19 13.32 -1.32
C ILE A 395 15.94 12.81 0.12
N PRO A 396 16.51 11.66 0.55
CA PRO A 396 16.34 11.17 1.91
C PRO A 396 16.89 12.15 2.96
N GLU A 397 18.04 12.75 2.70
CA GLU A 397 18.66 13.74 3.60
C GLU A 397 17.76 14.95 3.79
N ILE A 398 17.23 15.53 2.71
CA ILE A 398 16.26 16.64 2.81
C ILE A 398 15.02 16.22 3.61
N SER A 399 14.49 15.02 3.33
CA SER A 399 13.29 14.49 3.97
C SER A 399 13.44 14.34 5.48
N TRP A 400 14.60 13.87 5.94
CA TRP A 400 14.90 13.72 7.36
C TRP A 400 15.36 15.03 8.02
N ALA A 401 16.02 15.93 7.28
CA ALA A 401 16.34 17.28 7.75
C ALA A 401 15.06 18.08 8.07
N ILE A 402 14.04 18.03 7.20
CA ILE A 402 12.73 18.67 7.44
C ILE A 402 12.12 18.21 8.76
N LEU A 403 12.18 16.91 9.06
CA LEU A 403 11.62 16.38 10.30
C LEU A 403 12.37 16.87 11.55
N ASN A 404 13.68 17.03 11.46
CA ASN A 404 14.53 17.53 12.54
C ASN A 404 14.52 19.06 12.69
N LEU A 405 14.07 19.82 11.69
CA LEU A 405 14.04 21.29 11.74
C LEU A 405 13.21 21.81 12.92
N LYS A 406 13.77 22.68 13.77
CA LYS A 406 13.00 23.33 14.83
C LYS A 406 12.37 24.60 14.28
N VAL A 407 11.06 24.74 14.45
CA VAL A 407 10.33 25.96 14.05
C VAL A 407 10.39 26.94 15.21
N LYS A 408 11.29 27.92 15.15
CA LYS A 408 11.39 29.01 16.13
C LYS A 408 10.84 30.32 15.58
N THR A 409 10.95 30.50 14.26
CA THR A 409 10.61 31.73 13.56
C THR A 409 9.58 31.47 12.45
N SER A 410 8.95 32.54 11.95
CA SER A 410 8.11 32.44 10.75
C SER A 410 8.91 32.03 9.52
N ASP A 411 10.21 32.32 9.46
CA ASP A 411 11.07 31.91 8.34
C ASP A 411 11.31 30.40 8.32
N ASP A 412 11.53 29.79 9.49
CA ASP A 412 11.62 28.32 9.60
C ASP A 412 10.33 27.64 9.08
N LEU A 413 9.17 28.24 9.40
CA LEU A 413 7.88 27.75 8.93
C LEU A 413 7.72 27.93 7.41
N ASN A 414 8.15 29.08 6.87
CA ASN A 414 8.13 29.37 5.44
C ASN A 414 9.00 28.39 4.64
N ILE A 415 10.16 27.99 5.20
CA ILE A 415 11.00 26.93 4.62
C ILE A 415 10.19 25.63 4.48
N ILE A 416 9.48 25.21 5.53
CA ILE A 416 8.65 23.99 5.49
C ILE A 416 7.52 24.13 4.47
N PHE A 417 6.83 25.27 4.43
CA PHE A 417 5.79 25.55 3.44
C PHE A 417 6.32 25.46 2.02
N LYS A 418 7.52 25.99 1.73
CA LYS A 418 8.16 25.86 0.42
C LYS A 418 8.39 24.40 0.05
N LYS A 419 8.82 23.55 0.99
CA LYS A 419 9.08 22.12 0.75
C LYS A 419 7.79 21.32 0.43
N THR A 420 6.59 21.79 0.82
CA THR A 420 5.32 21.16 0.40
C THR A 420 5.06 21.20 -1.11
N LYS A 421 5.73 22.11 -1.82
CA LYS A 421 5.68 22.28 -3.28
C LYS A 421 6.83 21.55 -4.02
N SER A 422 7.65 20.79 -3.30
CA SER A 422 8.74 20.02 -3.90
C SER A 422 8.26 19.08 -5.01
N LYS A 423 9.06 18.87 -6.06
CA LYS A 423 8.78 17.87 -7.10
C LYS A 423 8.79 16.44 -6.58
N TYR A 424 9.46 16.20 -5.45
CA TYR A 424 9.60 14.87 -4.85
C TYR A 424 8.52 14.60 -3.80
N ILE A 425 7.72 13.55 -4.01
CA ILE A 425 6.60 13.19 -3.13
C ILE A 425 7.04 13.00 -1.67
N ASN A 426 8.23 12.41 -1.46
CA ASN A 426 8.79 12.14 -0.14
C ASN A 426 8.98 13.41 0.68
N ILE A 427 9.50 14.45 0.05
CA ILE A 427 9.72 15.75 0.69
C ILE A 427 8.37 16.38 1.02
N ARG A 428 7.39 16.31 0.10
CA ARG A 428 6.07 16.92 0.30
C ARG A 428 5.33 16.32 1.50
N TYR A 429 5.22 14.99 1.59
CA TYR A 429 4.49 14.38 2.70
C TYR A 429 5.22 14.53 4.03
N LYS A 430 6.57 14.57 4.03
CA LYS A 430 7.37 14.85 5.23
C LYS A 430 7.23 16.29 5.69
N ALA A 431 7.11 17.25 4.77
CA ALA A 431 6.78 18.64 5.11
C ALA A 431 5.41 18.73 5.78
N TYR A 432 4.37 18.07 5.25
CA TYR A 432 3.06 18.02 5.91
C TYR A 432 3.09 17.30 7.28
N GLN A 433 3.86 16.22 7.40
CA GLN A 433 4.09 15.55 8.69
C GLN A 433 4.69 16.54 9.70
N LYS A 434 5.66 17.36 9.28
CA LYS A 434 6.27 18.37 10.13
C LYS A 434 5.30 19.48 10.51
N ILE A 435 4.53 19.99 9.55
CA ILE A 435 3.49 21.03 9.76
C ILE A 435 2.49 20.57 10.84
N GLY A 436 2.06 19.30 10.81
CA GLY A 436 1.14 18.76 11.81
C GLY A 436 1.71 18.68 13.24
N GLY A 437 3.04 18.76 13.39
CA GLY A 437 3.71 18.84 14.68
C GLY A 437 3.98 20.27 15.16
N VAL A 438 3.64 21.29 14.37
CA VAL A 438 3.76 22.70 14.78
C VAL A 438 2.55 23.07 15.64
N SER A 439 2.81 23.61 16.83
CA SER A 439 1.79 24.05 17.78
C SER A 439 2.12 25.44 18.35
N GLY A 440 1.16 26.05 19.06
CA GLY A 440 1.35 27.33 19.74
C GLY A 440 1.19 28.53 18.81
N ILE A 441 2.11 29.50 18.89
CA ILE A 441 2.00 30.82 18.23
C ILE A 441 1.81 30.70 16.70
N PHE A 442 2.36 29.67 16.07
CA PHE A 442 2.30 29.45 14.63
C PHE A 442 1.05 28.68 14.14
N GLU A 443 0.21 28.19 15.04
CA GLU A 443 -0.93 27.32 14.69
C GLU A 443 -1.92 28.03 13.76
N LYS A 444 -2.20 29.32 13.98
CA LYS A 444 -3.05 30.14 13.10
C LYS A 444 -2.46 30.27 11.68
N GLN A 445 -1.14 30.44 11.57
CA GLN A 445 -0.45 30.52 10.27
C GLN A 445 -0.54 29.19 9.53
N VAL A 446 -0.34 28.08 10.24
CA VAL A 446 -0.51 26.72 9.70
C VAL A 446 -1.93 26.48 9.22
N TYR A 447 -2.95 26.81 10.01
CA TYR A 447 -4.35 26.66 9.61
C TYR A 447 -4.67 27.46 8.33
N LYS A 448 -4.24 28.73 8.26
CA LYS A 448 -4.42 29.57 7.05
C LYS A 448 -3.75 28.96 5.83
N PHE A 449 -2.50 28.49 5.98
CA PHE A 449 -1.78 27.80 4.92
C PHE A 449 -2.53 26.55 4.45
N LEU A 450 -3.00 25.70 5.37
CA LEU A 450 -3.73 24.48 5.05
C LEU A 450 -5.05 24.77 4.35
N LYS A 451 -5.83 25.74 4.84
CA LYS A 451 -7.11 26.13 4.21
C LYS A 451 -6.93 26.57 2.75
N GLN A 452 -5.83 27.27 2.44
CA GLN A 452 -5.51 27.73 1.09
C GLN A 452 -4.94 26.62 0.17
N ASN A 453 -4.10 25.74 0.72
CA ASN A 453 -3.29 24.81 -0.11
C ASN A 453 -3.84 23.39 -0.15
N TYR A 454 -4.58 22.95 0.87
CA TYR A 454 -5.07 21.57 0.98
C TYR A 454 -5.98 21.14 -0.19
N PRO A 455 -6.95 21.97 -0.67
CA PRO A 455 -7.78 21.62 -1.81
C PRO A 455 -6.98 21.40 -3.10
N ASN A 456 -5.81 22.03 -3.22
CA ASN A 456 -4.95 21.99 -4.41
C ASN A 456 -3.97 20.80 -4.43
N ILE A 457 -3.94 19.96 -3.37
CA ILE A 457 -3.06 18.80 -3.34
C ILE A 457 -3.60 17.72 -4.29
N LYS A 458 -2.89 17.52 -5.42
CA LYS A 458 -3.30 16.55 -6.46
C LYS A 458 -2.91 15.09 -6.19
N ASN A 459 -1.94 14.84 -5.32
CA ASN A 459 -1.50 13.47 -5.01
C ASN A 459 -2.23 12.96 -3.77
N TRP A 460 -2.92 11.82 -3.90
CA TRP A 460 -3.73 11.26 -2.81
C TRP A 460 -2.92 10.92 -1.57
N TYR A 461 -1.73 10.34 -1.73
CA TYR A 461 -0.88 9.98 -0.61
C TYR A 461 -0.42 11.22 0.19
N VAL A 462 -0.01 12.29 -0.50
CA VAL A 462 0.36 13.57 0.13
C VAL A 462 -0.83 14.20 0.83
N GLN A 463 -2.00 14.22 0.19
CA GLN A 463 -3.22 14.77 0.79
C GLN A 463 -3.63 14.01 2.05
N TRP A 464 -3.49 12.68 2.02
CA TRP A 464 -3.72 11.86 3.20
C TRP A 464 -2.78 12.23 4.36
N TYR A 465 -1.48 12.37 4.11
CA TYR A 465 -0.53 12.81 5.13
C TYR A 465 -0.89 14.19 5.67
N ALA A 466 -1.23 15.14 4.78
CA ALA A 466 -1.70 16.46 5.18
C ALA A 466 -2.89 16.33 6.14
N TYR A 467 -3.93 15.58 5.76
CA TYR A 467 -5.11 15.36 6.61
C TYR A 467 -4.77 14.72 7.96
N THR A 468 -4.04 13.61 7.94
CA THR A 468 -3.78 12.81 9.16
C THR A 468 -2.93 13.58 10.17
N TYR A 469 -1.88 14.26 9.74
CA TYR A 469 -0.99 14.96 10.68
C TYR A 469 -1.53 16.32 11.11
N THR A 470 -2.39 16.96 10.32
CA THR A 470 -2.94 18.27 10.67
C THR A 470 -4.36 18.20 11.23
N LYS A 471 -4.89 16.98 11.42
CA LYS A 471 -6.25 16.75 11.93
C LYS A 471 -6.55 17.50 13.22
N LYS A 472 -5.60 17.56 14.16
CA LYS A 472 -5.73 18.28 15.45
C LYS A 472 -5.78 19.81 15.33
N ILE A 473 -5.20 20.34 14.25
CA ILE A 473 -5.21 21.79 13.96
C ILE A 473 -6.50 22.17 13.23
N ILE A 474 -7.09 21.21 12.52
CA ILE A 474 -8.26 21.40 11.68
C ILE A 474 -9.59 21.20 12.44
N HIS A 475 -9.62 20.28 13.42
CA HIS A 475 -10.80 19.87 14.19
C HIS A 475 -10.52 19.94 15.69
#